data_AF-A0A9X3MP95-F1
#
_entry.id   AF-A0A9X3MP95-F1
#
_cell.length_a   1.000
_cell.length_b   1.000
_cell.length_c   1.000
_cell.angle_alpha   90.00
_cell.angle_beta   90.00
_cell.angle_gamma   90.00
#
_symmetry.space_group_name_H-M   'P 1'
#
loop_
_entity.id
_entity.type
_entity.pdbx_description
1 polymer ?
#
loop_
_entity_poly.entity_id
_entity_poly.type
_entity_poly.pdbx_seq_one_letter_code
_entity_poly.pdbx_strand_id
1 'polypeptide(L)'
;MSTPEPDLAQTLASRRFVVLLGLAAVVGVVAALAAWGFLELTHQVQVGVYEKLPDALGYDEPPVWWPLPVAGLAGLIVAYAIVRLPGGGGHLPANGLSTGATMPADLPGVVLAGLATIGLGLVLGPEGPLIAVGGALGLLGVRLLRRDAPPELATLVGACGTFSALALIFESPIIAAVILIEATGLGGAKLRMLLVPGLLAAGIGSLVSIGMGAFTGLSDSAYALGTLPLPQFDQPDVLDFVWTVPLAVAISLGTLAIFALARRTVPVVTPRPFLALPAAGLVVAGLAIAFEQATDKHESEVLFSGQEQLPGLLSGAATWSLGALALLIACKGLAWAISLASFRGGPTFPAMFLGAAAGVMASHLPGFELTPAVAVGIGAAVAAVLRLPLSAVVLALLLTATSGAGSAPLVIVGVVAAYLTTLAVSARTPRDPSDEVTAPSEQAGTVAS
;
A
#
# COMPACT_ATOMS: atom_id res chain seq x y z
N MET A 1 15.72 33.61 25.51
CA MET A 1 16.80 32.65 25.81
C MET A 1 16.28 31.25 25.46
N SER A 2 16.65 30.74 24.30
CA SER A 2 16.41 29.35 23.92
C SER A 2 17.25 28.46 24.82
N THR A 3 16.62 27.54 25.56
CA THR A 3 17.32 26.46 26.25
C THR A 3 18.12 25.67 25.21
N PRO A 4 19.41 25.37 25.43
CA PRO A 4 20.18 24.59 24.49
C PRO A 4 19.58 23.18 24.40
N GLU A 5 19.25 22.75 23.18
CA GLU A 5 18.87 21.38 22.86
C GLU A 5 19.95 20.47 23.48
N PRO A 6 19.65 19.56 24.43
CA PRO A 6 20.66 18.70 25.02
C PRO A 6 21.41 17.98 23.90
N ASP A 7 22.74 18.11 23.93
CA ASP A 7 23.66 17.86 22.82
C ASP A 7 23.36 16.53 22.10
N LEU A 8 22.71 16.63 20.94
CA LEU A 8 22.28 15.48 20.14
C LEU A 8 23.48 14.57 19.82
N ALA A 9 24.67 15.15 19.62
CA ALA A 9 25.88 14.40 19.33
C ALA A 9 26.27 13.48 20.51
N GLN A 10 26.14 13.97 21.75
CA GLN A 10 26.39 13.16 22.95
C GLN A 10 25.34 12.05 23.14
N THR A 11 24.08 12.34 22.78
CA THR A 11 22.99 11.35 22.85
C THR A 11 23.20 10.22 21.84
N LEU A 12 23.57 10.56 20.60
CA LEU A 12 23.89 9.59 19.54
C LEU A 12 25.17 8.80 19.83
N ALA A 13 26.16 9.40 20.50
CA ALA A 13 27.39 8.73 20.92
C ALA A 13 27.24 7.83 22.17
N SER A 14 26.06 7.83 22.81
CA SER A 14 25.84 7.09 24.05
C SER A 14 25.78 5.58 23.83
N ARG A 15 26.27 4.79 24.80
CA ARG A 15 26.12 3.31 24.78
C ARG A 15 24.67 2.86 24.63
N ARG A 16 23.73 3.61 25.20
CA ARG A 16 22.28 3.33 25.10
C ARG A 16 21.81 3.42 23.65
N PHE A 17 22.31 4.40 22.90
CA PHE A 17 21.97 4.56 21.49
C PHE A 17 22.58 3.45 20.62
N VAL A 18 23.82 3.03 20.89
CA VAL A 18 24.42 1.88 20.19
C VAL A 18 23.63 0.59 20.44
N VAL A 19 23.18 0.35 21.67
CA VAL A 19 22.30 -0.79 21.99
C VAL A 19 20.97 -0.70 21.23
N LEU A 20 20.40 0.50 21.11
CA LEU A 20 19.20 0.73 20.30
C LEU A 20 19.46 0.41 18.81
N LEU A 21 20.59 0.79 18.24
CA LEU A 21 20.95 0.44 16.86
C LEU A 21 21.09 -1.07 16.68
N GLY A 22 21.72 -1.76 17.64
CA GLY A 22 21.78 -3.22 17.64
C GLY A 22 20.41 -3.88 17.69
N LEU A 23 19.50 -3.35 18.52
CA LEU A 23 18.12 -3.83 18.58
C LEU A 23 17.35 -3.54 17.28
N ALA A 24 17.50 -2.35 16.71
CA ALA A 24 16.89 -1.97 15.44
C ALA A 24 17.40 -2.86 14.29
N ALA A 25 18.68 -3.24 14.31
CA ALA A 25 19.23 -4.17 13.34
C ALA A 25 18.61 -5.57 13.44
N VAL A 26 18.52 -6.13 14.66
CA VAL A 26 17.88 -7.44 14.88
C VAL A 26 16.41 -7.42 14.47
N VAL A 27 15.68 -6.38 14.89
CA VAL A 27 14.27 -6.21 14.52
C VAL A 27 14.12 -6.03 13.01
N GLY A 28 15.03 -5.30 12.36
CA GLY A 28 15.06 -5.17 10.91
C GLY A 28 15.17 -6.52 10.21
N VAL A 29 16.12 -7.37 10.63
CA VAL A 29 16.25 -8.72 10.06
C VAL A 29 14.97 -9.55 10.24
N VAL A 30 14.43 -9.59 11.47
CA VAL A 30 13.25 -10.40 11.78
C VAL A 30 12.01 -9.90 11.05
N ALA A 31 11.79 -8.59 11.01
CA ALA A 31 10.66 -7.98 10.32
C ALA A 31 10.75 -8.19 8.81
N ALA A 32 11.94 -8.06 8.21
CA ALA A 32 12.15 -8.31 6.80
C ALA A 32 11.94 -9.78 6.42
N LEU A 33 12.45 -10.73 7.21
CA LEU A 33 12.20 -12.16 6.96
C LEU A 33 10.71 -12.51 7.07
N ALA A 34 10.00 -11.93 8.03
CA ALA A 34 8.56 -12.13 8.17
C ALA A 34 7.78 -11.47 7.01
N ALA A 35 8.18 -10.29 6.57
CA ALA A 35 7.58 -9.59 5.44
C ALA A 35 7.80 -10.35 4.12
N TRP A 36 9.04 -10.78 3.86
CA TRP A 36 9.39 -11.64 2.73
C TRP A 36 8.56 -12.93 2.76
N GLY A 37 8.53 -13.63 3.91
CA GLY A 37 7.76 -14.86 4.05
C GLY A 37 6.26 -14.66 3.83
N PHE A 38 5.69 -13.50 4.21
CA PHE A 38 4.30 -13.16 3.94
C PHE A 38 4.05 -12.94 2.44
N LEU A 39 4.92 -12.20 1.74
CA LEU A 39 4.80 -11.95 0.31
C LEU A 39 4.98 -13.24 -0.49
N GLU A 40 6.00 -14.02 -0.19
CA GLU A 40 6.26 -15.31 -0.83
C GLU A 40 5.10 -16.27 -0.62
N LEU A 41 4.59 -16.38 0.61
CA LEU A 41 3.41 -17.21 0.89
C LEU A 41 2.19 -16.74 0.11
N THR A 42 1.99 -15.43 -0.01
CA THR A 42 0.89 -14.85 -0.80
C THR A 42 1.02 -15.24 -2.28
N HIS A 43 2.21 -15.10 -2.85
CA HIS A 43 2.49 -15.50 -4.23
C HIS A 43 2.30 -17.01 -4.44
N GLN A 44 2.81 -17.86 -3.55
CA GLN A 44 2.64 -19.30 -3.64
C GLN A 44 1.16 -19.74 -3.50
N VAL A 45 0.36 -19.01 -2.73
CA VAL A 45 -1.09 -19.22 -2.68
C VAL A 45 -1.73 -18.84 -4.02
N GLN A 46 -1.32 -17.73 -4.64
CA GLN A 46 -1.83 -17.31 -5.96
C GLN A 46 -1.52 -18.38 -7.02
N VAL A 47 -0.25 -18.77 -7.16
CA VAL A 47 0.19 -19.83 -8.07
C VAL A 47 -0.50 -21.16 -7.75
N GLY A 48 -0.59 -21.51 -6.46
CA GLY A 48 -1.22 -22.75 -6.01
C GLY A 48 -2.70 -22.84 -6.38
N VAL A 49 -3.43 -21.73 -6.24
CA VAL A 49 -4.89 -21.69 -6.43
C VAL A 49 -5.29 -21.38 -7.87
N TYR A 50 -4.54 -20.52 -8.56
CA TYR A 50 -4.87 -20.05 -9.91
C TYR A 50 -4.11 -20.77 -11.03
N GLU A 51 -3.06 -21.54 -10.75
CA GLU A 51 -2.36 -22.33 -11.77
C GLU A 51 -2.43 -23.83 -11.42
N LYS A 52 -1.80 -24.22 -10.32
CA LYS A 52 -1.61 -25.65 -9.99
C LYS A 52 -2.90 -26.40 -9.68
N LEU A 53 -3.88 -25.74 -9.07
CA LEU A 53 -5.14 -26.38 -8.69
C LEU A 53 -6.06 -26.63 -9.90
N PRO A 54 -6.27 -25.66 -10.82
CA PRO A 54 -6.90 -25.92 -12.12
C PRO A 54 -6.23 -27.08 -12.88
N ASP A 55 -4.91 -27.05 -13.00
CA ASP A 55 -4.13 -28.09 -13.68
C ASP A 55 -4.36 -29.47 -13.05
N ALA A 56 -4.32 -29.55 -11.71
CA ALA A 56 -4.56 -30.80 -10.98
C ALA A 56 -6.01 -31.32 -11.11
N LEU A 57 -6.96 -30.45 -11.42
CA LEU A 57 -8.35 -30.82 -11.74
C LEU A 57 -8.55 -31.18 -13.22
N GLY A 58 -7.51 -31.09 -14.04
CA GLY A 58 -7.50 -31.47 -15.45
C GLY A 58 -7.93 -30.36 -16.40
N TYR A 59 -7.85 -29.09 -15.98
CA TYR A 59 -8.01 -27.95 -16.88
C TYR A 59 -6.64 -27.53 -17.42
N ASP A 60 -6.54 -27.26 -18.73
CA ASP A 60 -5.29 -26.77 -19.34
C ASP A 60 -5.03 -25.29 -19.00
N GLU A 61 -6.10 -24.53 -18.78
CA GLU A 61 -6.08 -23.15 -18.29
C GLU A 61 -7.21 -22.96 -17.26
N PRO A 62 -7.08 -22.03 -16.31
CA PRO A 62 -8.11 -21.74 -15.33
C PRO A 62 -9.43 -21.36 -16.03
N PRO A 63 -10.54 -22.06 -15.75
CA PRO A 63 -11.82 -21.68 -16.36
C PRO A 63 -12.24 -20.26 -15.97
N VAL A 64 -12.89 -19.53 -16.87
CA VAL A 64 -13.41 -18.15 -16.61
C VAL A 64 -14.18 -18.04 -15.29
N TRP A 65 -14.94 -19.05 -14.88
CA TRP A 65 -15.71 -19.01 -13.62
C TRP A 65 -14.88 -19.28 -12.35
N TRP A 66 -13.62 -19.69 -12.49
CA TRP A 66 -12.72 -20.11 -11.40
C TRP A 66 -12.56 -19.08 -10.27
N PRO A 67 -12.50 -17.76 -10.53
CA PRO A 67 -12.41 -16.78 -9.45
C PRO A 67 -13.61 -16.77 -8.49
N LEU A 68 -14.79 -17.27 -8.90
CA LEU A 68 -16.01 -17.25 -8.06
C LEU A 68 -15.85 -18.07 -6.77
N PRO A 69 -15.59 -19.39 -6.82
CA PRO A 69 -15.41 -20.18 -5.60
C PRO A 69 -14.21 -19.69 -4.77
N VAL A 70 -13.15 -19.23 -5.42
CA VAL A 70 -11.93 -18.74 -4.75
C VAL A 70 -12.21 -17.46 -3.96
N ALA A 71 -12.82 -16.45 -4.58
CA ALA A 71 -13.15 -15.18 -3.93
C ALA A 71 -14.25 -15.35 -2.86
N GLY A 72 -15.20 -16.27 -3.06
CA GLY A 72 -16.18 -16.65 -2.05
C GLY A 72 -15.53 -17.25 -0.80
N LEU A 73 -14.56 -18.16 -1.00
CA LEU A 73 -13.78 -18.75 0.09
C LEU A 73 -12.91 -17.70 0.80
N ALA A 74 -12.30 -16.78 0.05
CA ALA A 74 -11.57 -15.66 0.61
C ALA A 74 -12.44 -14.86 1.59
N GLY A 75 -13.68 -14.57 1.20
CA GLY A 75 -14.63 -13.88 2.07
C GLY A 75 -14.98 -14.65 3.34
N LEU A 76 -15.06 -15.98 3.29
CA LEU A 76 -15.29 -16.81 4.48
C LEU A 76 -14.09 -16.79 5.43
N ILE A 77 -12.86 -16.92 4.90
CA ILE A 77 -11.64 -16.90 5.72
C ILE A 77 -11.45 -15.52 6.36
N VAL A 78 -11.68 -14.45 5.61
CA VAL A 78 -11.59 -13.08 6.14
C VAL A 78 -12.69 -12.83 7.18
N ALA A 79 -13.93 -13.31 6.95
CA ALA A 79 -14.99 -13.23 7.96
C ALA A 79 -14.62 -13.97 9.25
N TYR A 80 -14.00 -15.15 9.14
CA TYR A 80 -13.46 -15.87 10.29
C TYR A 80 -12.39 -15.06 11.01
N ALA A 81 -11.42 -14.50 10.30
CA ALA A 81 -10.35 -13.69 10.89
C ALA A 81 -10.90 -12.45 11.62
N ILE A 82 -11.91 -11.79 11.07
CA ILE A 82 -12.53 -10.60 11.67
C ILE A 82 -13.32 -10.95 12.95
N VAL A 83 -14.11 -12.03 12.91
CA VAL A 83 -15.06 -12.34 13.98
C VAL A 83 -14.44 -13.18 15.09
N ARG A 84 -13.47 -14.05 14.75
CA ARG A 84 -12.96 -15.08 15.67
C ARG A 84 -11.55 -14.82 16.18
N LEU A 85 -10.76 -13.99 15.48
CA LEU A 85 -9.40 -13.67 15.92
C LEU A 85 -9.33 -12.26 16.52
N PRO A 86 -8.40 -12.02 17.46
CA PRO A 86 -8.16 -10.68 18.01
C PRO A 86 -7.74 -9.69 16.92
N GLY A 87 -8.00 -8.40 17.15
CA GLY A 87 -7.61 -7.32 16.24
C GLY A 87 -8.53 -7.11 15.03
N GLY A 88 -9.63 -7.85 14.91
CA GLY A 88 -10.64 -7.64 13.85
C GLY A 88 -10.12 -7.82 12.42
N GLY A 89 -9.04 -8.61 12.26
CA GLY A 89 -8.33 -8.77 11.00
C GLY A 89 -7.43 -7.59 10.61
N GLY A 90 -7.32 -6.56 11.44
CA GLY A 90 -6.56 -5.34 11.16
C GLY A 90 -7.45 -4.17 10.74
N HIS A 91 -6.80 -3.05 10.40
CA HIS A 91 -7.49 -1.83 10.03
C HIS A 91 -8.33 -1.97 8.76
N LEU A 92 -9.47 -1.29 8.74
CA LEU A 92 -10.35 -1.22 7.58
C LEU A 92 -9.76 -0.25 6.54
N PRO A 93 -9.39 -0.70 5.34
CA PRO A 93 -8.70 0.15 4.36
C PRO A 93 -9.58 1.23 3.73
N ALA A 94 -10.92 1.16 3.85
CA ALA A 94 -11.82 2.26 3.49
C ALA A 94 -11.53 3.59 4.23
N ASN A 95 -10.81 3.51 5.36
CA ASN A 95 -10.36 4.67 6.14
C ASN A 95 -8.98 5.19 5.71
N GLY A 96 -8.38 4.59 4.68
CA GLY A 96 -7.02 4.92 4.21
C GLY A 96 -5.96 4.00 4.82
N LEU A 97 -4.69 4.35 4.58
CA LEU A 97 -3.56 3.60 5.14
C LEU A 97 -3.37 3.98 6.62
N SER A 98 -3.42 2.99 7.51
CA SER A 98 -3.13 3.19 8.94
C SER A 98 -1.69 2.78 9.25
N THR A 99 -0.96 3.68 9.90
CA THR A 99 0.36 3.42 10.51
C THR A 99 0.26 3.20 12.02
N GLY A 100 -0.97 3.02 12.54
CA GLY A 100 -1.23 2.78 13.95
C GLY A 100 -0.54 1.52 14.47
N ALA A 101 -0.16 1.54 15.75
CA ALA A 101 0.50 0.40 16.38
C ALA A 101 -0.43 -0.83 16.40
N THR A 102 -0.02 -1.90 15.74
CA THR A 102 -0.69 -3.21 15.86
C THR A 102 -0.11 -3.97 17.04
N MET A 103 -0.96 -4.48 17.93
CA MET A 103 -0.49 -5.29 19.05
C MET A 103 -0.05 -6.68 18.56
N PRO A 104 0.99 -7.29 19.15
CA PRO A 104 1.45 -8.62 18.73
C PRO A 104 0.36 -9.70 18.81
N ALA A 105 -0.61 -9.54 19.71
CA ALA A 105 -1.72 -10.47 19.86
C ALA A 105 -2.70 -10.44 18.66
N ASP A 106 -2.80 -9.30 17.97
CA ASP A 106 -3.71 -9.09 16.84
C ASP A 106 -3.13 -9.64 15.53
N LEU A 107 -1.81 -9.87 15.51
CA LEU A 107 -1.07 -10.22 14.31
C LEU A 107 -1.58 -11.47 13.58
N PRO A 108 -1.95 -12.58 14.25
CA PRO A 108 -2.49 -13.75 13.56
C PRO A 108 -3.77 -13.45 12.77
N GLY A 109 -4.62 -12.57 13.30
CA GLY A 109 -5.83 -12.11 12.61
C GLY A 109 -5.51 -11.30 11.37
N VAL A 110 -4.55 -10.38 11.48
CA VAL A 110 -4.11 -9.54 10.35
C VAL A 110 -3.46 -10.36 9.24
N VAL A 111 -2.56 -11.28 9.61
CA VAL A 111 -1.87 -12.15 8.64
C VAL A 111 -2.85 -13.06 7.92
N LEU A 112 -3.78 -13.71 8.65
CA LEU A 112 -4.78 -14.57 8.02
C LEU A 112 -5.71 -13.79 7.09
N ALA A 113 -6.20 -12.62 7.53
CA ALA A 113 -7.08 -11.80 6.73
C ALA A 113 -6.38 -11.22 5.49
N GLY A 114 -5.14 -10.73 5.65
CA GLY A 114 -4.33 -10.21 4.55
C GLY A 114 -3.98 -11.29 3.53
N LEU A 115 -3.52 -12.46 3.99
CA LEU A 115 -3.17 -13.58 3.11
C LEU A 115 -4.39 -14.07 2.32
N ALA A 116 -5.53 -14.24 2.97
CA ALA A 116 -6.76 -14.65 2.29
C ALA A 116 -7.25 -13.59 1.32
N THR A 117 -7.12 -12.31 1.64
CA THR A 117 -7.54 -11.22 0.75
C THR A 117 -6.65 -11.18 -0.50
N ILE A 118 -5.34 -11.06 -0.31
CA ILE A 118 -4.40 -10.77 -1.40
C ILE A 118 -4.08 -12.06 -2.18
N GLY A 119 -3.89 -13.17 -1.46
CA GLY A 119 -3.51 -14.46 -2.06
C GLY A 119 -4.62 -15.10 -2.88
N LEU A 120 -5.89 -14.81 -2.55
CA LEU A 120 -7.05 -15.40 -3.26
C LEU A 120 -7.68 -14.44 -4.28
N GLY A 121 -7.02 -13.31 -4.59
CA GLY A 121 -7.39 -12.48 -5.75
C GLY A 121 -8.28 -11.27 -5.47
N LEU A 122 -8.51 -10.90 -4.21
CA LEU A 122 -9.24 -9.67 -3.91
C LEU A 122 -8.33 -8.43 -4.10
N VAL A 123 -8.96 -7.30 -4.39
CA VAL A 123 -8.26 -6.11 -4.91
C VAL A 123 -7.73 -5.24 -3.76
N LEU A 124 -6.69 -5.71 -3.07
CA LEU A 124 -5.98 -4.98 -2.03
C LEU A 124 -4.47 -5.31 -2.06
N GLY A 125 -3.65 -4.39 -1.57
CA GLY A 125 -2.19 -4.54 -1.51
C GLY A 125 -1.67 -5.10 -0.16
N PRO A 126 -0.40 -5.53 -0.12
CA PRO A 126 0.21 -6.10 1.08
C PRO A 126 0.71 -5.09 2.12
N GLU A 127 0.69 -3.78 1.83
CA GLU A 127 1.30 -2.77 2.68
C GLU A 127 0.67 -2.68 4.07
N GLY A 128 -0.65 -2.83 4.19
CA GLY A 128 -1.35 -2.81 5.49
C GLY A 128 -0.89 -3.98 6.39
N PRO A 129 -1.01 -5.24 5.92
CA PRO A 129 -0.48 -6.40 6.64
C PRO A 129 1.02 -6.31 6.95
N LEU A 130 1.84 -5.82 6.03
CA LEU A 130 3.28 -5.70 6.25
C LEU A 130 3.66 -4.62 7.27
N ILE A 131 2.97 -3.47 7.27
CA ILE A 131 3.11 -2.45 8.33
C ILE A 131 2.77 -3.08 9.69
N ALA A 132 1.67 -3.83 9.77
CA ALA A 132 1.25 -4.50 10.98
C ALA A 132 2.25 -5.56 11.45
N VAL A 133 2.76 -6.40 10.55
CA VAL A 133 3.81 -7.40 10.81
C VAL A 133 5.07 -6.73 11.34
N GLY A 134 5.59 -5.73 10.62
CA GLY A 134 6.81 -5.01 11.01
C GLY A 134 6.66 -4.32 12.37
N GLY A 135 5.57 -3.56 12.55
CA GLY A 135 5.27 -2.87 13.80
C GLY A 135 5.10 -3.80 15.00
N ALA A 136 4.31 -4.86 14.83
CA ALA A 136 4.03 -5.83 15.88
C ALA A 136 5.28 -6.63 16.27
N LEU A 137 6.10 -7.06 15.31
CA LEU A 137 7.35 -7.77 15.59
C LEU A 137 8.38 -6.89 16.28
N GLY A 138 8.48 -5.60 15.91
CA GLY A 138 9.31 -4.65 16.62
C GLY A 138 8.85 -4.45 18.07
N LEU A 139 7.54 -4.30 18.29
CA LEU A 139 6.95 -4.20 19.64
C LEU A 139 7.18 -5.49 20.46
N LEU A 140 7.02 -6.66 19.85
CA LEU A 140 7.28 -7.95 20.48
C LEU A 140 8.76 -8.10 20.86
N GLY A 141 9.68 -7.71 19.97
CA GLY A 141 11.12 -7.75 20.22
C GLY A 141 11.52 -6.96 21.46
N VAL A 142 10.93 -5.76 21.64
CA VAL A 142 11.14 -4.96 22.87
C VAL A 142 10.59 -5.67 24.10
N ARG A 143 9.36 -6.21 24.04
CA ARG A 143 8.72 -6.88 25.18
C ARG A 143 9.46 -8.14 25.61
N LEU A 144 10.06 -8.88 24.67
CA LEU A 144 10.87 -10.06 24.94
C LEU A 144 12.20 -9.70 25.62
N LEU A 145 12.82 -8.60 25.22
CA LEU A 145 14.09 -8.16 25.80
C LEU A 145 13.89 -7.49 27.17
N ARG A 146 12.85 -6.67 27.31
CA ARG A 146 12.55 -5.95 28.56
C ARG A 146 11.06 -5.65 28.68
N ARG A 147 10.37 -6.39 29.55
CA ARG A 147 8.91 -6.24 29.78
C ARG A 147 8.51 -4.85 30.26
N ASP A 148 9.34 -4.20 31.07
CA ASP A 148 9.11 -2.85 31.61
C ASP A 148 9.81 -1.76 30.77
N ALA A 149 9.96 -1.98 29.46
CA ALA A 149 10.53 -0.98 28.57
C ALA A 149 9.64 0.28 28.52
N PRO A 150 10.23 1.49 28.44
CA PRO A 150 9.48 2.71 28.24
C PRO A 150 8.61 2.64 26.97
N PRO A 151 7.36 3.14 26.98
CA PRO A 151 6.47 3.13 25.81
C PRO A 151 7.08 3.81 24.58
N GLU A 152 7.89 4.86 24.78
CA GLU A 152 8.60 5.56 23.71
C GLU A 152 9.62 4.67 23.00
N LEU A 153 10.35 3.83 23.73
CA LEU A 153 11.29 2.87 23.17
C LEU A 153 10.57 1.79 22.37
N ALA A 154 9.44 1.30 22.90
CA ALA A 154 8.61 0.31 22.22
C ALA A 154 8.04 0.85 20.89
N THR A 155 7.59 2.10 20.89
CA THR A 155 7.08 2.79 19.71
C THR A 155 8.19 3.01 18.68
N LEU A 156 9.37 3.44 19.12
CA LEU A 156 10.53 3.67 18.28
C LEU A 156 11.00 2.38 17.58
N VAL A 157 11.10 1.27 18.31
CA VAL A 157 11.54 -0.01 17.74
C VAL A 157 10.44 -0.65 16.89
N GLY A 158 9.16 -0.49 17.24
CA GLY A 158 8.04 -0.85 16.37
C GLY A 158 8.08 -0.09 15.04
N ALA A 159 8.39 1.20 15.08
CA ALA A 159 8.60 1.99 13.87
C ALA A 159 9.79 1.46 13.04
N CYS A 160 10.91 1.06 13.66
CA CYS A 160 12.02 0.40 12.95
C CYS A 160 11.59 -0.89 12.23
N GLY A 161 10.74 -1.71 12.84
CA GLY A 161 10.19 -2.89 12.18
C GLY A 161 9.29 -2.53 10.98
N THR A 162 8.48 -1.48 11.13
CA THR A 162 7.65 -0.94 10.03
C THR A 162 8.52 -0.40 8.88
N PHE A 163 9.58 0.36 9.18
CA PHE A 163 10.59 0.81 8.22
C PHE A 163 11.16 -0.36 7.42
N SER A 164 11.50 -1.45 8.11
CA SER A 164 12.09 -2.63 7.48
C SER A 164 11.11 -3.34 6.54
N ALA A 165 9.86 -3.55 6.99
CA ALA A 165 8.82 -4.17 6.17
C ALA A 165 8.41 -3.32 4.95
N LEU A 166 8.33 -1.99 5.12
CA LEU A 166 8.05 -1.06 4.02
C LEU A 166 9.22 -0.94 3.04
N ALA A 167 10.46 -1.07 3.50
CA ALA A 167 11.62 -1.04 2.61
C ALA A 167 11.63 -2.26 1.69
N LEU A 168 11.15 -3.40 2.20
CA LEU A 168 11.04 -4.64 1.43
C LEU A 168 9.96 -4.54 0.35
N ILE A 169 8.74 -4.13 0.69
CA ILE A 169 7.63 -4.09 -0.27
C ILE A 169 7.84 -3.08 -1.41
N PHE A 170 8.51 -1.97 -1.14
CA PHE A 170 8.81 -0.94 -2.14
C PHE A 170 10.22 -1.08 -2.74
N GLU A 171 10.96 -2.13 -2.37
CA GLU A 171 12.38 -2.34 -2.71
C GLU A 171 13.26 -1.09 -2.52
N SER A 172 12.88 -0.24 -1.58
CA SER A 172 13.47 1.08 -1.41
C SER A 172 13.41 1.52 0.05
N PRO A 173 14.56 1.55 0.75
CA PRO A 173 14.62 2.07 2.11
C PRO A 173 14.29 3.57 2.16
N ILE A 174 14.44 4.28 1.02
CA ILE A 174 14.12 5.70 0.90
C ILE A 174 12.60 5.91 0.91
N ILE A 175 11.83 5.12 0.15
CA ILE A 175 10.36 5.22 0.14
C ILE A 175 9.80 4.97 1.54
N ALA A 176 10.26 3.89 2.19
CA ALA A 176 9.86 3.55 3.55
C ALA A 176 10.10 4.70 4.53
N ALA A 177 11.26 5.37 4.40
CA ALA A 177 11.59 6.51 5.23
C ALA A 177 10.69 7.71 4.97
N VAL A 178 10.52 8.10 3.71
CA VAL A 178 9.71 9.26 3.36
C VAL A 178 8.26 9.07 3.80
N ILE A 179 7.68 7.87 3.56
CA ILE A 179 6.32 7.53 4.03
C ILE A 179 6.22 7.69 5.53
N LEU A 180 7.14 7.12 6.31
CA LEU A 180 7.00 7.17 7.76
C LEU A 180 7.24 8.57 8.33
N ILE A 181 8.19 9.33 7.79
CA ILE A 181 8.44 10.72 8.21
C ILE A 181 7.19 11.57 7.95
N GLU A 182 6.65 11.48 6.75
CA GLU A 182 5.52 12.30 6.34
C GLU A 182 4.24 11.88 7.06
N ALA A 183 3.99 10.58 7.20
CA ALA A 183 2.81 10.04 7.89
C ALA A 183 2.80 10.37 9.39
N THR A 184 3.97 10.42 10.03
CA THR A 184 4.08 10.71 11.46
C THR A 184 4.16 12.21 11.77
N GLY A 185 4.40 13.05 10.76
CA GLY A 185 4.55 14.50 10.94
C GLY A 185 5.69 14.90 11.88
N LEU A 186 6.69 14.01 12.07
CA LEU A 186 7.77 14.24 13.02
C LEU A 186 8.76 15.29 12.51
N GLY A 187 9.12 16.23 13.39
CA GLY A 187 10.14 17.26 13.12
C GLY A 187 11.24 17.32 14.19
N GLY A 188 12.31 18.06 13.90
CA GLY A 188 13.36 18.42 14.87
C GLY A 188 14.16 17.22 15.43
N ALA A 189 14.44 17.23 16.73
CA ALA A 189 15.21 16.17 17.40
C ALA A 189 14.54 14.78 17.34
N LYS A 190 13.21 14.70 17.48
CA LYS A 190 12.47 13.42 17.47
C LYS A 190 12.61 12.71 16.12
N LEU A 191 12.56 13.46 15.02
CA LEU A 191 12.79 12.95 13.68
C LEU A 191 14.20 12.33 13.55
N ARG A 192 15.23 13.02 14.05
CA ARG A 192 16.63 12.53 14.03
C ARG A 192 16.80 11.25 14.85
N MET A 193 16.12 11.14 15.99
CA MET A 193 16.16 9.94 16.85
C MET A 193 15.43 8.73 16.23
N LEU A 194 14.41 8.96 15.41
CA LEU A 194 13.70 7.90 14.68
C LEU A 194 14.45 7.49 13.40
N LEU A 195 14.95 8.46 12.64
CA LEU A 195 15.51 8.22 11.31
C LEU A 195 16.74 7.34 11.34
N VAL A 196 17.68 7.58 12.25
CA VAL A 196 18.95 6.84 12.28
C VAL A 196 18.71 5.32 12.50
N PRO A 197 17.99 4.88 13.56
CA PRO A 197 17.69 3.45 13.73
C PRO A 197 16.69 2.93 12.68
N GLY A 198 15.74 3.74 12.23
CA GLY A 198 14.77 3.38 11.19
C GLY A 198 15.41 3.10 9.83
N LEU A 199 16.28 3.99 9.35
CA LEU A 199 17.02 3.83 8.10
C LEU A 199 17.98 2.65 8.17
N LEU A 200 18.62 2.41 9.33
CA LEU A 200 19.43 1.21 9.53
C LEU A 200 18.58 -0.07 9.36
N ALA A 201 17.41 -0.13 10.00
CA ALA A 201 16.49 -1.27 9.88
C ALA A 201 15.92 -1.43 8.46
N ALA A 202 15.62 -0.33 7.76
CA ALA A 202 15.18 -0.32 6.37
C ALA A 202 16.26 -0.82 5.42
N GLY A 203 17.50 -0.35 5.57
CA GLY A 203 18.65 -0.79 4.78
C GLY A 203 18.95 -2.27 5.01
N ILE A 204 18.93 -2.73 6.26
CA ILE A 204 19.07 -4.15 6.59
C ILE A 204 17.93 -4.97 5.98
N GLY A 205 16.68 -4.51 6.06
CA GLY A 205 15.55 -5.21 5.47
C GLY A 205 15.66 -5.34 3.95
N SER A 206 16.14 -4.29 3.28
CA SER A 206 16.43 -4.31 1.85
C SER A 206 17.53 -5.34 1.51
N LEU A 207 18.61 -5.38 2.30
CA LEU A 207 19.69 -6.38 2.13
C LEU A 207 19.18 -7.81 2.36
N VAL A 208 18.26 -8.02 3.30
CA VAL A 208 17.61 -9.32 3.51
C VAL A 208 16.81 -9.71 2.27
N SER A 209 15.96 -8.82 1.72
CA SER A 209 15.21 -9.13 0.49
C SER A 209 16.13 -9.50 -0.66
N ILE A 210 17.11 -8.64 -0.97
CA ILE A 210 18.08 -8.88 -2.05
C ILE A 210 18.84 -10.21 -1.83
N GLY A 211 19.20 -10.52 -0.59
CA GLY A 211 19.89 -11.76 -0.24
C GLY A 211 19.01 -13.00 -0.35
N MET A 212 17.73 -12.92 0.01
CA MET A 212 16.83 -14.08 0.06
C MET A 212 16.61 -14.70 -1.31
N GLY A 213 16.51 -13.89 -2.38
CA GLY A 213 16.46 -14.41 -3.75
C GLY A 213 17.70 -15.25 -4.10
N ALA A 214 18.89 -14.81 -3.68
CA ALA A 214 20.13 -15.55 -3.92
C ALA A 214 20.26 -16.84 -3.07
N PHE A 215 19.76 -16.83 -1.83
CA PHE A 215 19.84 -18.00 -0.94
C PHE A 215 18.79 -19.08 -1.23
N THR A 216 17.59 -18.67 -1.64
CA THR A 216 16.46 -19.60 -1.86
C THR A 216 16.29 -20.02 -3.32
N GLY A 217 16.81 -19.23 -4.26
CA GLY A 217 16.59 -19.40 -5.70
C GLY A 217 15.19 -18.98 -6.16
N LEU A 218 14.38 -18.41 -5.27
CA LEU A 218 13.06 -17.85 -5.59
C LEU A 218 13.21 -16.45 -6.18
N SER A 219 12.32 -16.09 -7.10
CA SER A 219 12.32 -14.77 -7.74
C SER A 219 11.38 -13.83 -6.99
N ASP A 220 11.90 -12.69 -6.55
CA ASP A 220 11.08 -11.63 -5.96
C ASP A 220 10.27 -10.87 -7.04
N SER A 221 10.51 -11.12 -8.34
CA SER A 221 9.91 -10.35 -9.46
C SER A 221 8.38 -10.32 -9.47
N ALA A 222 7.71 -11.31 -8.89
CA ALA A 222 6.25 -11.36 -8.79
C ALA A 222 5.66 -10.34 -7.79
N TYR A 223 6.45 -9.90 -6.80
CA TYR A 223 6.02 -8.99 -5.73
C TYR A 223 7.03 -7.90 -5.39
N ALA A 224 8.02 -7.70 -6.25
CA ALA A 224 8.95 -6.58 -6.28
C ALA A 224 8.39 -5.45 -7.17
N LEU A 225 8.23 -4.24 -6.63
CA LEU A 225 8.01 -3.06 -7.47
C LEU A 225 9.35 -2.53 -7.96
N GLY A 226 9.88 -3.16 -9.00
CA GLY A 226 11.04 -2.65 -9.73
C GLY A 226 10.72 -1.41 -10.56
N THR A 227 11.72 -0.93 -11.30
CA THR A 227 11.53 0.17 -12.26
C THR A 227 10.63 -0.26 -13.41
N LEU A 228 9.73 0.63 -13.83
CA LEU A 228 8.72 0.35 -14.84
C LEU A 228 9.30 0.43 -16.27
N PRO A 229 8.85 -0.46 -17.19
CA PRO A 229 9.29 -0.45 -18.57
C PRO A 229 8.61 0.67 -19.36
N LEU A 230 9.11 1.89 -19.22
CA LEU A 230 8.59 3.09 -19.89
C LEU A 230 9.64 3.67 -20.86
N PRO A 231 9.21 4.25 -22.00
CA PRO A 231 10.10 4.94 -22.93
C PRO A 231 10.94 6.04 -22.24
N GLN A 232 12.13 6.29 -22.77
CA GLN A 232 12.99 7.38 -22.29
C GLN A 232 12.33 8.74 -22.57
N PHE A 233 12.32 9.61 -21.56
CA PHE A 233 11.70 10.92 -21.56
C PHE A 233 12.60 11.94 -20.87
N ASP A 234 13.37 12.68 -21.67
CA ASP A 234 14.42 13.56 -21.16
C ASP A 234 13.95 15.01 -20.97
N GLN A 235 13.00 15.48 -21.78
CA GLN A 235 12.54 16.87 -21.77
C GLN A 235 11.02 16.96 -21.93
N PRO A 236 10.32 17.63 -20.99
CA PRO A 236 8.88 17.84 -21.10
C PRO A 236 8.51 18.94 -22.08
N ASP A 237 7.41 18.74 -22.81
CA ASP A 237 6.79 19.74 -23.66
C ASP A 237 5.64 20.48 -22.95
N VAL A 238 5.18 21.58 -23.53
CA VAL A 238 4.04 22.38 -23.07
C VAL A 238 2.78 21.53 -22.98
N LEU A 239 2.55 20.63 -23.94
CA LEU A 239 1.37 19.76 -23.95
C LEU A 239 1.39 18.76 -22.79
N ASP A 240 2.55 18.18 -22.45
CA ASP A 240 2.68 17.32 -21.27
C ASP A 240 2.30 18.09 -19.98
N PHE A 241 2.74 19.34 -19.86
CA PHE A 241 2.38 20.20 -18.73
C PHE A 241 0.88 20.53 -18.69
N VAL A 242 0.29 20.89 -19.84
CA VAL A 242 -1.13 21.24 -19.95
C VAL A 242 -2.02 20.06 -19.54
N TRP A 243 -1.66 18.83 -19.92
CA TRP A 243 -2.43 17.64 -19.57
C TRP A 243 -2.18 17.13 -18.15
N THR A 244 -1.03 17.43 -17.56
CA THR A 244 -0.65 16.99 -16.21
C THR A 244 -1.69 17.39 -15.15
N VAL A 245 -2.11 18.66 -15.11
CA VAL A 245 -3.03 19.15 -14.07
C VAL A 245 -4.44 18.54 -14.23
N PRO A 246 -5.09 18.57 -15.41
CA PRO A 246 -6.38 17.91 -15.61
C PRO A 246 -6.35 16.42 -15.30
N LEU A 247 -5.30 15.70 -15.71
CA LEU A 247 -5.15 14.28 -15.42
C LEU A 247 -5.10 14.01 -13.91
N ALA A 248 -4.25 14.74 -13.19
CA ALA A 248 -4.09 14.58 -11.75
C ALA A 248 -5.38 14.89 -10.97
N VAL A 249 -6.12 15.93 -11.40
CA VAL A 249 -7.43 16.26 -10.84
C VAL A 249 -8.43 15.14 -11.12
N ALA A 250 -8.51 14.64 -12.34
CA ALA A 250 -9.43 13.56 -12.71
C ALA A 250 -9.16 12.27 -11.91
N ILE A 251 -7.88 11.87 -11.80
CA ILE A 251 -7.47 10.68 -11.05
C ILE A 251 -7.78 10.83 -9.56
N SER A 252 -7.45 11.97 -8.95
CA SER A 252 -7.74 12.20 -7.53
C SER A 252 -9.26 12.18 -7.24
N LEU A 253 -10.08 12.78 -8.11
CA LEU A 253 -11.55 12.71 -7.99
C LEU A 253 -12.07 11.28 -8.15
N GLY A 254 -11.54 10.52 -9.11
CA GLY A 254 -11.88 9.10 -9.31
C GLY A 254 -11.55 8.26 -8.08
N THR A 255 -10.34 8.39 -7.55
CA THR A 255 -9.91 7.71 -6.31
C THR A 255 -10.81 8.08 -5.13
N LEU A 256 -11.13 9.37 -4.96
CA LEU A 256 -12.04 9.80 -3.90
C LEU A 256 -13.47 9.24 -4.06
N ALA A 257 -13.97 9.13 -5.29
CA ALA A 257 -15.27 8.54 -5.57
C ALA A 257 -15.29 7.05 -5.20
N ILE A 258 -14.22 6.30 -5.50
CA ILE A 258 -14.03 4.90 -5.09
C ILE A 258 -14.04 4.79 -3.57
N PHE A 259 -13.29 5.63 -2.86
CA PHE A 259 -13.28 5.65 -1.40
C PHE A 259 -14.63 6.05 -0.78
N ALA A 260 -15.35 6.97 -1.41
CA ALA A 260 -16.70 7.34 -0.99
C ALA A 260 -17.69 6.18 -1.17
N LEU A 261 -17.59 5.45 -2.29
CA LEU A 261 -18.36 4.23 -2.52
C LEU A 261 -18.02 3.14 -1.50
N ALA A 262 -16.73 2.93 -1.21
CA ALA A 262 -16.28 2.00 -0.19
C ALA A 262 -16.90 2.33 1.17
N ARG A 263 -16.78 3.58 1.65
CA ARG A 263 -17.38 4.02 2.93
C ARG A 263 -18.90 3.86 2.97
N ARG A 264 -19.61 4.10 1.87
CA ARG A 264 -21.05 3.84 1.77
C ARG A 264 -21.40 2.35 1.82
N THR A 265 -20.48 1.49 1.40
CA THR A 265 -20.66 0.03 1.38
C THR A 265 -20.37 -0.60 2.75
N VAL A 266 -19.48 -0.01 3.57
CA VAL A 266 -19.15 -0.48 4.93
C VAL A 266 -20.36 -0.84 5.81
N PRO A 267 -21.40 0.02 5.97
CA PRO A 267 -22.54 -0.31 6.83
C PRO A 267 -23.39 -1.46 6.29
N VAL A 268 -23.30 -1.78 4.99
CA VAL A 268 -24.01 -2.91 4.37
C VAL A 268 -23.32 -4.23 4.66
N VAL A 269 -21.97 -4.25 4.66
CA VAL A 269 -21.20 -5.49 4.77
C VAL A 269 -20.84 -5.88 6.21
N THR A 270 -20.80 -4.92 7.12
CA THR A 270 -20.39 -5.13 8.52
C THR A 270 -21.36 -5.97 9.36
N PRO A 271 -22.71 -5.87 9.24
CA PRO A 271 -23.64 -6.54 10.15
C PRO A 271 -23.62 -8.07 10.09
N ARG A 272 -23.27 -8.67 8.94
CA ARG A 272 -23.32 -10.12 8.71
C ARG A 272 -22.09 -10.60 7.94
N PRO A 273 -20.89 -10.58 8.56
CA PRO A 273 -19.64 -10.79 7.85
C PRO A 273 -19.57 -12.13 7.12
N PHE A 274 -20.07 -13.21 7.72
CA PHE A 274 -20.08 -14.56 7.11
C PHE A 274 -20.97 -14.70 5.86
N LEU A 275 -21.89 -13.77 5.62
CA LEU A 275 -22.71 -13.75 4.39
C LEU A 275 -22.24 -12.64 3.44
N ALA A 276 -21.96 -11.46 4.00
CA ALA A 276 -21.63 -10.28 3.23
C ALA A 276 -20.25 -10.36 2.57
N LEU A 277 -19.22 -10.87 3.25
CA LEU A 277 -17.87 -10.95 2.70
C LEU A 277 -17.77 -11.97 1.55
N PRO A 278 -18.31 -13.19 1.66
CA PRO A 278 -18.36 -14.10 0.52
C PRO A 278 -19.15 -13.50 -0.66
N ALA A 279 -20.29 -12.86 -0.40
CA ALA A 279 -21.05 -12.19 -1.44
C ALA A 279 -20.26 -11.05 -2.11
N ALA A 280 -19.54 -10.24 -1.33
CA ALA A 280 -18.65 -9.21 -1.84
C ALA A 280 -17.53 -9.80 -2.72
N GLY A 281 -16.95 -10.93 -2.31
CA GLY A 281 -15.96 -11.66 -3.11
C GLY A 281 -16.52 -12.17 -4.43
N LEU A 282 -17.75 -12.71 -4.42
CA LEU A 282 -18.44 -13.13 -5.64
C LEU A 282 -18.71 -11.96 -6.59
N VAL A 283 -19.06 -10.77 -6.07
CA VAL A 283 -19.23 -9.57 -6.90
C VAL A 283 -17.89 -9.14 -7.52
N VAL A 284 -16.80 -9.16 -6.76
CA VAL A 284 -15.45 -8.87 -7.28
C VAL A 284 -15.07 -9.83 -8.39
N ALA A 285 -15.23 -11.14 -8.19
CA ALA A 285 -15.01 -12.15 -9.22
C ALA A 285 -15.91 -11.94 -10.45
N GLY A 286 -17.20 -11.63 -10.24
CA GLY A 286 -18.13 -11.33 -11.32
C GLY A 286 -17.74 -10.11 -12.16
N LEU A 287 -17.18 -9.07 -11.54
CA LEU A 287 -16.65 -7.89 -12.26
C LEU A 287 -15.43 -8.24 -13.11
N ALA A 288 -14.55 -9.11 -12.60
CA ALA A 288 -13.37 -9.58 -13.32
C ALA A 288 -13.77 -10.43 -14.53
N ILE A 289 -14.70 -11.36 -14.34
CA ILE A 289 -15.28 -12.19 -15.42
C ILE A 289 -15.99 -11.32 -16.46
N ALA A 290 -16.76 -10.32 -16.03
CA ALA A 290 -17.44 -9.43 -16.96
C ALA A 290 -16.47 -8.61 -17.80
N PHE A 291 -15.30 -8.26 -17.24
CA PHE A 291 -14.24 -7.56 -17.97
C PHE A 291 -13.58 -8.47 -19.02
N GLU A 292 -13.21 -9.69 -18.64
CA GLU A 292 -12.63 -10.68 -19.56
C GLU A 292 -13.61 -11.05 -20.68
N GLN A 293 -14.89 -11.24 -20.37
CA GLN A 293 -15.88 -11.57 -21.41
C GLN A 293 -16.18 -10.40 -22.35
N ALA A 294 -15.85 -9.17 -21.96
CA ALA A 294 -16.07 -7.96 -22.75
C ALA A 294 -14.82 -7.48 -23.49
N THR A 295 -13.64 -8.05 -23.22
CA THR A 295 -12.36 -7.61 -23.77
C THR A 295 -11.45 -8.80 -24.07
N ASP A 296 -10.44 -8.63 -24.92
CA ASP A 296 -9.46 -9.70 -25.16
C ASP A 296 -8.35 -9.75 -24.07
N LYS A 297 -8.69 -9.37 -22.83
CA LYS A 297 -7.76 -9.21 -21.70
C LYS A 297 -8.18 -10.09 -20.54
N HIS A 298 -7.20 -10.65 -19.85
CA HIS A 298 -7.41 -11.61 -18.77
C HIS A 298 -8.05 -10.95 -17.53
N GLU A 299 -8.85 -11.69 -16.78
CA GLU A 299 -9.56 -11.23 -15.58
C GLU A 299 -8.61 -10.85 -14.43
N SER A 300 -7.37 -11.37 -14.46
CA SER A 300 -6.29 -11.01 -13.52
C SER A 300 -5.92 -9.52 -13.54
N GLU A 301 -6.21 -8.80 -14.63
CA GLU A 301 -6.05 -7.34 -14.71
C GLU A 301 -6.98 -6.63 -13.71
N VAL A 302 -8.16 -7.19 -13.46
CA VAL A 302 -9.12 -6.69 -12.47
C VAL A 302 -8.80 -7.23 -11.08
N LEU A 303 -8.50 -8.52 -10.94
CA LEU A 303 -8.16 -9.16 -9.66
C LEU A 303 -6.81 -8.67 -9.09
N PHE A 304 -6.51 -9.11 -7.86
CA PHE A 304 -5.25 -8.84 -7.17
C PHE A 304 -4.93 -7.34 -6.96
N SER A 305 -3.74 -7.05 -6.44
CA SER A 305 -3.29 -5.69 -6.16
C SER A 305 -3.00 -4.87 -7.42
N GLY A 306 -2.80 -5.52 -8.57
CA GLY A 306 -2.30 -4.90 -9.81
C GLY A 306 -0.77 -4.78 -9.87
N GLN A 307 -0.05 -5.24 -8.85
CA GLN A 307 1.40 -5.09 -8.78
C GLN A 307 2.13 -5.85 -9.89
N GLU A 308 1.81 -7.14 -10.05
CA GLU A 308 2.40 -8.04 -11.04
C GLU A 308 1.97 -7.68 -12.47
N GLN A 309 0.73 -7.18 -12.62
CA GLN A 309 0.15 -6.81 -13.90
C GLN A 309 0.69 -5.47 -14.43
N LEU A 310 1.20 -4.61 -13.55
CA LEU A 310 1.60 -3.25 -13.91
C LEU A 310 2.69 -3.18 -15.01
N PRO A 311 3.80 -3.95 -14.97
CA PRO A 311 4.77 -3.96 -16.07
C PRO A 311 4.19 -4.44 -17.41
N GLY A 312 3.26 -5.41 -17.37
CA GLY A 312 2.57 -5.94 -18.54
C GLY A 312 1.64 -4.91 -19.18
N LEU A 313 0.87 -4.18 -18.37
CA LEU A 313 0.02 -3.07 -18.80
C LEU A 313 0.83 -2.01 -19.59
N LEU A 314 2.01 -1.66 -19.09
CA LEU A 314 2.87 -0.63 -19.68
C LEU A 314 3.62 -1.10 -20.91
N SER A 315 4.20 -2.31 -20.87
CA SER A 315 4.88 -2.89 -22.04
C SER A 315 3.92 -3.12 -23.20
N GLY A 316 2.67 -3.48 -22.87
CA GLY A 316 1.60 -3.69 -23.82
C GLY A 316 0.75 -2.46 -24.11
N ALA A 317 1.12 -1.25 -23.67
CA ALA A 317 0.29 -0.04 -23.70
C ALA A 317 -0.39 0.22 -25.06
N ALA A 318 0.35 0.02 -26.17
CA ALA A 318 -0.17 0.21 -27.53
C ALA A 318 -1.25 -0.81 -27.95
N THR A 319 -1.35 -1.96 -27.26
CA THR A 319 -2.36 -3.00 -27.53
C THR A 319 -3.69 -2.73 -26.83
N TRP A 320 -3.74 -1.74 -25.95
CA TRP A 320 -4.93 -1.41 -25.19
C TRP A 320 -5.80 -0.42 -25.96
N SER A 321 -7.08 -0.77 -26.15
CA SER A 321 -8.06 0.18 -26.66
C SER A 321 -8.54 1.10 -25.53
N LEU A 322 -8.98 2.31 -25.89
CA LEU A 322 -9.58 3.25 -24.93
C LEU A 322 -10.79 2.63 -24.21
N GLY A 323 -11.59 1.83 -24.91
CA GLY A 323 -12.73 1.12 -24.32
C GLY A 323 -12.31 0.07 -23.30
N ALA A 324 -11.27 -0.71 -23.60
CA ALA A 324 -10.74 -1.71 -22.66
C ALA A 324 -10.13 -1.04 -21.42
N LEU A 325 -9.39 0.05 -21.57
CA LEU A 325 -8.84 0.80 -20.42
C LEU A 325 -9.95 1.43 -19.57
N ALA A 326 -10.96 2.02 -20.20
CA ALA A 326 -12.10 2.58 -19.48
C ALA A 326 -12.86 1.50 -18.70
N LEU A 327 -13.06 0.32 -19.31
CA LEU A 327 -13.70 -0.81 -18.63
C LEU A 327 -12.82 -1.38 -17.51
N LEU A 328 -11.50 -1.48 -17.71
CA LEU A 328 -10.55 -1.91 -16.69
C LEU A 328 -10.60 -0.98 -15.47
N ILE A 329 -10.54 0.34 -15.70
CA ILE A 329 -10.61 1.35 -14.63
C ILE A 329 -11.94 1.25 -13.88
N ALA A 330 -13.06 1.05 -14.60
CA ALA A 330 -14.36 0.88 -14.00
C ALA A 330 -14.47 -0.42 -13.18
N CYS A 331 -14.15 -1.57 -13.77
CA CYS A 331 -14.27 -2.88 -13.12
C CYS A 331 -13.32 -3.01 -11.94
N LYS A 332 -12.03 -2.69 -12.10
CA LYS A 332 -11.05 -2.73 -11.00
C LYS A 332 -11.34 -1.66 -9.94
N GLY A 333 -11.78 -0.47 -10.34
CA GLY A 333 -12.19 0.58 -9.40
C GLY A 333 -13.38 0.16 -8.53
N LEU A 334 -14.39 -0.50 -9.11
CA LEU A 334 -15.53 -1.04 -8.38
C LEU A 334 -15.14 -2.24 -7.49
N ALA A 335 -14.35 -3.17 -8.02
CA ALA A 335 -13.82 -4.30 -7.26
C ALA A 335 -12.97 -3.83 -6.08
N TRP A 336 -12.17 -2.78 -6.27
CA TRP A 336 -11.39 -2.14 -5.22
C TRP A 336 -12.28 -1.44 -4.19
N ALA A 337 -13.31 -0.69 -4.58
CA ALA A 337 -14.27 -0.10 -3.63
C ALA A 337 -14.94 -1.15 -2.74
N ILE A 338 -15.39 -2.26 -3.33
CA ILE A 338 -16.01 -3.37 -2.60
C ILE A 338 -14.98 -4.01 -1.66
N SER A 339 -13.75 -4.19 -2.13
CA SER A 339 -12.68 -4.79 -1.33
C SER A 339 -12.26 -3.90 -0.17
N LEU A 340 -12.17 -2.59 -0.38
CA LEU A 340 -11.89 -1.59 0.65
C LEU A 340 -12.91 -1.63 1.80
N ALA A 341 -14.18 -1.86 1.48
CA ALA A 341 -15.26 -1.94 2.45
C ALA A 341 -15.32 -3.28 3.21
N SER A 342 -14.87 -4.36 2.57
CA SER A 342 -15.17 -5.73 3.01
C SER A 342 -13.98 -6.50 3.56
N PHE A 343 -12.76 -6.24 3.07
CA PHE A 343 -11.58 -7.07 3.30
C PHE A 343 -10.40 -6.30 3.91
N ARG A 344 -9.27 -6.98 4.15
CA ARG A 344 -8.11 -6.48 4.92
C ARG A 344 -6.87 -6.53 4.05
N GLY A 345 -6.15 -5.42 4.03
CA GLY A 345 -5.08 -5.17 3.07
C GLY A 345 -4.84 -3.67 3.00
N GLY A 346 -4.01 -3.24 2.06
CA GLY A 346 -3.75 -1.83 1.85
C GLY A 346 -4.32 -1.27 0.53
N PRO A 347 -4.55 0.05 0.46
CA PRO A 347 -5.17 0.71 -0.69
C PRO A 347 -4.20 1.14 -1.81
N THR A 348 -2.90 1.20 -1.56
CA THR A 348 -1.89 1.91 -2.36
C THR A 348 -1.64 1.23 -3.70
N PHE A 349 -1.47 -0.08 -3.75
CA PHE A 349 -1.15 -0.81 -4.98
C PHE A 349 -2.27 -0.75 -6.04
N PRO A 350 -3.54 -1.05 -5.69
CA PRO A 350 -4.63 -0.85 -6.64
C PRO A 350 -4.76 0.60 -7.12
N ALA A 351 -4.48 1.57 -6.24
CA ALA A 351 -4.48 2.98 -6.63
C ALA A 351 -3.38 3.31 -7.65
N MET A 352 -2.15 2.83 -7.42
CA MET A 352 -1.04 2.98 -8.36
C MET A 352 -1.37 2.37 -9.72
N PHE A 353 -1.91 1.15 -9.74
CA PHE A 353 -2.30 0.48 -10.97
C PHE A 353 -3.40 1.25 -11.72
N LEU A 354 -4.45 1.70 -11.03
CA LEU A 354 -5.52 2.50 -11.66
C LEU A 354 -5.00 3.86 -12.15
N GLY A 355 -4.09 4.49 -11.40
CA GLY A 355 -3.41 5.71 -11.81
C GLY A 355 -2.56 5.51 -13.07
N ALA A 356 -1.82 4.41 -13.16
CA ALA A 356 -1.07 4.03 -14.35
C ALA A 356 -1.99 3.74 -15.54
N ALA A 357 -3.06 2.96 -15.35
CA ALA A 357 -4.04 2.67 -16.40
C ALA A 357 -4.72 3.95 -16.93
N ALA A 358 -5.06 4.89 -16.04
CA ALA A 358 -5.56 6.20 -16.43
C ALA A 358 -4.50 7.04 -17.18
N GLY A 359 -3.22 6.92 -16.79
CA GLY A 359 -2.09 7.51 -17.51
C GLY A 359 -1.92 6.95 -18.92
N VAL A 360 -1.98 5.62 -19.08
CA VAL A 360 -1.97 4.96 -20.41
C VAL A 360 -3.16 5.43 -21.25
N MET A 361 -4.35 5.52 -20.66
CA MET A 361 -5.53 6.02 -21.37
C MET A 361 -5.34 7.49 -21.79
N ALA A 362 -4.74 8.31 -20.94
CA ALA A 362 -4.49 9.72 -21.20
C ALA A 362 -3.35 9.97 -22.20
N SER A 363 -2.40 9.06 -22.38
CA SER A 363 -1.34 9.21 -23.38
C SER A 363 -1.84 9.10 -24.83
N HIS A 364 -3.10 8.73 -25.03
CA HIS A 364 -3.76 8.86 -26.34
C HIS A 364 -4.22 10.30 -26.64
N LEU A 365 -4.11 11.23 -25.69
CA LEU A 365 -4.37 12.65 -25.91
C LEU A 365 -3.26 13.26 -26.79
N PRO A 366 -3.60 14.27 -27.61
CA PRO A 366 -2.64 14.85 -28.54
C PRO A 366 -1.46 15.47 -27.79
N GLY A 367 -0.25 14.97 -28.10
CA GLY A 367 1.02 15.46 -27.57
C GLY A 367 1.23 15.18 -26.08
N PHE A 368 0.59 14.15 -25.52
CA PHE A 368 0.90 13.70 -24.17
C PHE A 368 1.67 12.39 -24.19
N GLU A 369 2.94 12.43 -23.80
CA GLU A 369 3.79 11.26 -23.82
C GLU A 369 3.40 10.22 -22.75
N LEU A 370 3.63 8.94 -23.04
CA LEU A 370 3.26 7.82 -22.16
C LEU A 370 3.94 7.91 -20.79
N THR A 371 5.25 8.14 -20.77
CA THR A 371 6.07 8.18 -19.55
C THR A 371 5.58 9.22 -18.54
N PRO A 372 5.43 10.52 -18.90
CA PRO A 372 4.90 11.50 -17.96
C PRO A 372 3.43 11.25 -17.59
N ALA A 373 2.59 10.77 -18.51
CA ALA A 373 1.19 10.48 -18.20
C ALA A 373 1.04 9.40 -17.13
N VAL A 374 1.80 8.30 -17.25
CA VAL A 374 1.83 7.21 -16.27
C VAL A 374 2.45 7.67 -14.95
N ALA A 375 3.58 8.38 -14.99
CA ALA A 375 4.26 8.86 -13.78
C ALA A 375 3.36 9.81 -12.96
N VAL A 376 2.73 10.77 -13.64
CA VAL A 376 1.75 11.69 -13.02
C VAL A 376 0.55 10.91 -12.51
N GLY A 377 0.06 9.91 -13.25
CA GLY A 377 -1.08 9.12 -12.85
C GLY A 377 -0.86 8.31 -11.57
N ILE A 378 0.29 7.63 -11.47
CA ILE A 378 0.71 6.92 -10.25
C ILE A 378 0.82 7.91 -9.08
N GLY A 379 1.56 9.00 -9.26
CA GLY A 379 1.75 10.01 -8.21
C GLY A 379 0.43 10.61 -7.73
N ALA A 380 -0.46 10.98 -8.64
CA ALA A 380 -1.77 11.56 -8.32
C ALA A 380 -2.66 10.57 -7.53
N ALA A 381 -2.69 9.30 -7.94
CA ALA A 381 -3.47 8.28 -7.25
C ALA A 381 -2.93 8.02 -5.83
N VAL A 382 -1.61 7.89 -5.68
CA VAL A 382 -0.96 7.69 -4.38
C VAL A 382 -1.17 8.90 -3.46
N ALA A 383 -1.05 10.12 -3.99
CA ALA A 383 -1.30 11.34 -3.23
C ALA A 383 -2.74 11.42 -2.72
N ALA A 384 -3.71 10.99 -3.54
CA ALA A 384 -5.12 10.96 -3.16
C ALA A 384 -5.42 9.93 -2.06
N VAL A 385 -4.73 8.78 -2.07
CA VAL A 385 -4.89 7.71 -1.07
C VAL A 385 -4.15 8.04 0.23
N LEU A 386 -2.85 8.28 0.14
CA LEU A 386 -1.99 8.44 1.31
C LEU A 386 -2.15 9.82 1.96
N ARG A 387 -2.48 10.84 1.17
CA ARG A 387 -2.41 12.26 1.57
C ARG A 387 -1.01 12.68 2.02
N LEU A 388 0.00 12.05 1.40
CA LEU A 388 1.43 12.25 1.64
C LEU A 388 2.09 12.66 0.31
N PRO A 389 2.05 13.97 -0.06
CA PRO A 389 2.55 14.43 -1.36
C PRO A 389 4.04 14.12 -1.60
N LEU A 390 4.91 14.23 -0.60
CA LEU A 390 6.34 13.94 -0.80
C LEU A 390 6.55 12.45 -1.09
N SER A 391 5.86 11.58 -0.35
CA SER A 391 5.88 10.13 -0.54
C SER A 391 5.37 9.74 -1.93
N ALA A 392 4.29 10.38 -2.38
CA ALA A 392 3.74 10.15 -3.72
C ALA A 392 4.71 10.58 -4.83
N VAL A 393 5.39 11.73 -4.69
CA VAL A 393 6.44 12.17 -5.62
C VAL A 393 7.59 11.16 -5.64
N VAL A 394 8.15 10.82 -4.47
CA VAL A 394 9.31 9.94 -4.38
C VAL A 394 9.01 8.55 -4.94
N LEU A 395 7.82 8.01 -4.64
CA LEU A 395 7.39 6.73 -5.16
C LEU A 395 7.27 6.76 -6.69
N ALA A 396 6.56 7.74 -7.25
CA ALA A 396 6.40 7.84 -8.71
C ALA A 396 7.75 8.00 -9.41
N LEU A 397 8.65 8.83 -8.86
CA LEU A 397 9.99 9.04 -9.42
C LEU A 397 10.85 7.79 -9.38
N LEU A 398 10.78 7.01 -8.31
CA LEU A 398 11.57 5.78 -8.20
C LEU A 398 11.07 4.70 -9.15
N LEU A 399 9.75 4.57 -9.31
CA LEU A 399 9.17 3.65 -10.28
C LEU A 399 9.51 4.03 -11.73
N THR A 400 9.73 5.32 -12.02
CA THR A 400 10.10 5.78 -13.38
C THR A 400 11.57 6.21 -13.49
N ALA A 401 12.44 5.80 -12.56
CA ALA A 401 13.79 6.33 -12.46
C ALA A 401 14.67 6.03 -13.70
N THR A 402 14.40 4.92 -14.39
CA THR A 402 15.13 4.50 -15.61
C THR A 402 14.64 5.18 -16.88
N SER A 403 13.55 5.93 -16.81
CA SER A 403 12.87 6.51 -17.98
C SER A 403 13.22 7.98 -18.22
N GLY A 404 14.28 8.48 -17.58
CA GLY A 404 14.74 9.86 -17.72
C GLY A 404 14.18 10.81 -16.65
N ALA A 405 14.85 11.95 -16.47
CA ALA A 405 14.49 12.93 -15.44
C ALA A 405 13.38 13.91 -15.87
N GLY A 406 12.95 13.87 -17.14
CA GLY A 406 12.01 14.84 -17.70
C GLY A 406 10.62 14.80 -17.05
N SER A 407 10.20 13.66 -16.51
CA SER A 407 8.91 13.48 -15.86
C SER A 407 8.86 14.13 -14.47
N ALA A 408 10.01 14.42 -13.85
CA ALA A 408 10.06 14.81 -12.46
C ALA A 408 9.32 16.12 -12.12
N PRO A 409 9.48 17.21 -12.89
CA PRO A 409 8.72 18.44 -12.66
C PRO A 409 7.21 18.22 -12.83
N LEU A 410 6.81 17.40 -13.80
CA LEU A 410 5.40 17.10 -14.08
C LEU A 410 4.78 16.27 -12.96
N VAL A 411 5.49 15.26 -12.45
CA VAL A 411 5.06 14.48 -11.28
C VAL A 411 4.83 15.39 -10.07
N ILE A 412 5.74 16.32 -9.78
CA ILE A 412 5.59 17.25 -8.65
C ILE A 412 4.34 18.10 -8.82
N VAL A 413 4.14 18.72 -10.00
CA VAL A 413 2.97 19.55 -10.30
C VAL A 413 1.67 18.74 -10.19
N GLY A 414 1.64 17.55 -10.79
CA GLY A 414 0.49 16.65 -10.76
C GLY A 414 0.14 16.20 -9.33
N VAL A 415 1.13 15.78 -8.55
CA VAL A 415 0.94 15.38 -7.15
C VAL A 415 0.40 16.52 -6.31
N VAL A 416 0.93 17.74 -6.46
CA VAL A 416 0.42 18.91 -5.75
C VAL A 416 -1.04 19.19 -6.14
N ALA A 417 -1.37 19.15 -7.43
CA ALA A 417 -2.74 19.33 -7.90
C ALA A 417 -3.70 18.26 -7.34
N ALA A 418 -3.30 17.00 -7.37
CA ALA A 418 -4.07 15.88 -6.79
C ALA A 418 -4.26 16.03 -5.28
N TYR A 419 -3.21 16.41 -4.55
CA TYR A 419 -3.25 16.62 -3.11
C TYR A 419 -4.19 17.76 -2.72
N LEU A 420 -4.08 18.92 -3.40
CA LEU A 420 -4.96 20.06 -3.15
C LEU A 420 -6.42 19.74 -3.49
N THR A 421 -6.67 19.02 -4.58
CA THR A 421 -8.01 18.52 -4.93
C THR A 421 -8.55 17.61 -3.84
N THR A 422 -7.70 16.72 -3.32
CA THR A 422 -8.06 15.79 -2.25
C THR A 422 -8.47 16.50 -0.98
N LEU A 423 -7.72 17.53 -0.57
CA LEU A 423 -8.05 18.36 0.58
C LEU A 423 -9.35 19.15 0.37
N ALA A 424 -9.52 19.78 -0.80
CA ALA A 424 -10.67 20.61 -1.12
C ALA A 424 -11.99 19.83 -1.11
N VAL A 425 -12.00 18.60 -1.61
CA VAL A 425 -13.19 17.73 -1.60
C VAL A 425 -13.44 17.16 -0.21
N SER A 426 -12.38 16.72 0.50
CA SER A 426 -12.51 16.14 1.84
C SER A 426 -13.06 17.15 2.85
N ALA A 427 -12.67 18.42 2.77
CA ALA A 427 -13.17 19.49 3.63
C ALA A 427 -14.68 19.76 3.49
N ARG A 428 -15.29 19.37 2.37
CA ARG A 428 -16.73 19.56 2.09
C ARG A 428 -17.60 18.40 2.56
N THR A 429 -17.00 17.30 2.99
CA THR A 429 -17.73 16.14 3.52
C THR A 429 -17.89 16.31 5.03
N PRO A 430 -19.11 16.35 5.59
CA PRO A 430 -19.30 16.45 7.04
C PRO A 430 -18.55 15.32 7.76
N ARG A 431 -17.82 15.65 8.83
CA ARG A 431 -17.21 14.63 9.69
C ARG A 431 -18.31 13.83 10.38
N ASP A 432 -18.15 12.51 10.40
CA ASP A 432 -19.02 11.61 11.15
C ASP A 432 -18.67 11.78 12.65
N PRO A 433 -19.63 12.04 13.55
CA PRO A 433 -19.37 12.24 14.99
C PRO A 433 -18.65 11.07 15.69
N SER A 434 -18.50 9.91 15.06
CA SER A 434 -17.67 8.81 15.56
C SER A 434 -16.16 9.08 15.54
N ASP A 435 -15.69 10.06 14.77
CA ASP A 435 -14.27 10.43 14.68
C ASP A 435 -13.76 11.20 15.92
N GLU A 436 -14.66 11.60 16.84
CA GLU A 436 -14.32 12.36 18.05
C GLU A 436 -13.87 11.47 19.24
N VAL A 437 -14.05 10.15 19.16
CA VAL A 437 -13.78 9.23 20.29
C VAL A 437 -12.30 8.84 20.41
N THR A 438 -11.44 9.20 19.46
CA THR A 438 -10.01 8.86 19.45
C THR A 438 -9.05 10.01 19.75
N ALA A 439 -9.54 11.20 20.05
CA ALA A 439 -8.70 12.27 20.61
C ALA A 439 -8.48 12.01 22.11
N PRO A 440 -7.23 11.92 22.61
CA PRO A 440 -6.98 11.97 24.04
C PRO A 440 -7.52 13.30 24.55
N SER A 441 -8.44 13.26 25.51
CA SER A 441 -8.91 14.45 26.20
C SER A 441 -7.72 15.09 26.94
N GLU A 442 -7.13 16.13 26.37
CA GLU A 442 -6.37 17.12 27.13
C GLU A 442 -7.37 17.88 28.01
N GLN A 443 -7.65 17.34 29.20
CA GLN A 443 -8.18 18.17 30.29
C GLN A 443 -7.03 18.63 31.16
N ALA A 444 -6.63 19.85 30.83
CA ALA A 444 -5.88 20.83 31.60
C ALA A 444 -5.92 20.63 33.12
N GLY A 445 -4.74 20.40 33.70
CA GLY A 445 -4.48 20.77 35.08
C GLY A 445 -4.61 22.29 35.22
N THR A 446 -5.61 22.73 35.99
CA THR A 446 -5.65 24.08 36.53
C THR A 446 -5.38 23.98 38.02
N VAL A 447 -4.11 24.15 38.39
CA VAL A 447 -3.71 24.52 39.74
C VAL A 447 -4.09 25.99 39.91
N ALA A 448 -4.96 26.28 40.87
CA ALA A 448 -5.15 27.63 41.38
C ALA A 448 -5.13 27.57 42.92
N SER A 449 -4.12 28.26 43.46
CA SER A 449 -3.99 28.84 44.82
C SER A 449 -4.28 27.96 46.04
#